data_AF-A0A8T3KNU6-F1
#
_entry.id   AF-A0A8T3KNU6-F1
#
_cell.length_a   1.000
_cell.length_b   1.000
_cell.length_c   1.000
_cell.angle_alpha   90.00
_cell.angle_beta   90.00
_cell.angle_gamma   90.00
#
_symmetry.space_group_name_H-M   'P 1'
#
loop_
_entity.id
_entity.type
_entity.pdbx_description
1 polymer ?
#
loop_
_entity_poly.entity_id
_entity_poly.type
_entity_poly.pdbx_seq_one_letter_code
_entity_poly.pdbx_strand_id
1 'polypeptide(L)' 'MVGTPGQEKSDEKENAIRDTNDRPILRAALAANIDILITGDKDFLESGINNPKIVTAAEFINDF' A
#
# COMPACT_ATOMS: atom_id res chain seq x y z
N MET A 1 11.15 -26.23 -1.56
CA MET A 1 10.44 -25.14 -2.25
C MET A 1 11.21 -23.88 -1.90
N VAL A 2 11.98 -23.32 -2.83
CA VAL A 2 12.74 -22.09 -2.54
C VAL A 2 11.80 -20.92 -2.81
N GLY A 3 11.41 -20.20 -1.76
CA GLY A 3 10.64 -18.97 -1.88
C GLY A 3 11.45 -17.97 -2.69
N THR A 4 10.85 -17.40 -3.73
CA THR A 4 11.52 -16.33 -4.49
C THR A 4 11.47 -15.09 -3.60
N PRO A 5 12.61 -14.45 -3.28
CA PRO A 5 12.70 -13.39 -2.25
C PRO A 5 11.89 -12.11 -2.53
N GLY A 6 11.20 -12.04 -3.68
CA GLY A 6 10.29 -10.96 -4.05
C GLY A 6 8.81 -11.21 -3.74
N GLN A 7 8.34 -12.46 -3.65
CA GLN A 7 6.92 -12.76 -3.39
C GLN A 7 6.56 -12.54 -1.92
N GLU A 8 7.40 -13.02 -1.01
CA GLU A 8 7.12 -13.04 0.43
C GLU A 8 6.84 -11.64 1.00
N LYS A 9 7.56 -10.60 0.54
CA LYS A 9 7.34 -9.21 0.99
C LYS A 9 6.06 -8.56 0.47
N SER A 10 5.59 -9.00 -0.71
CA SER A 10 4.32 -8.52 -1.26
C SER A 10 3.16 -9.11 -0.47
N ASP A 11 3.23 -10.40 -0.15
CA ASP A 11 2.21 -11.11 0.62
C ASP A 11 2.03 -10.50 2.03
N GLU A 12 3.11 -10.09 2.70
CA GLU A 12 3.05 -9.42 4.01
C GLU A 12 2.30 -8.08 3.97
N LYS A 13 2.56 -7.24 2.94
CA LYS A 13 1.88 -5.95 2.79
C LYS A 13 0.43 -6.12 2.34
N GLU A 14 0.16 -7.10 1.49
CA GLU A 14 -1.21 -7.42 1.05
C GLU A 14 -2.05 -8.00 2.19
N ASN A 15 -1.44 -8.70 3.15
CA ASN A 15 -2.10 -9.16 4.37
C ASN A 15 -2.41 -8.02 5.35
N ALA A 16 -1.73 -6.87 5.24
CA ALA A 16 -2.02 -5.70 6.04
C ALA A 16 -3.30 -4.97 5.58
N ILE A 17 -3.72 -5.20 4.34
CA ILE A 17 -4.99 -4.72 3.81
C ILE A 17 -6.09 -5.72 4.17
N ARG A 18 -7.06 -5.24 4.95
CA ARG A 18 -8.19 -6.03 5.42
C ARG A 18 -9.15 -6.41 4.29
N ASP A 19 -9.49 -5.46 3.41
CA ASP A 19 -10.35 -5.73 2.26
C ASP A 19 -9.56 -6.41 1.13
N THR A 20 -10.09 -7.52 0.63
CA THR A 20 -9.42 -8.27 -0.44
C THR A 20 -9.49 -7.53 -1.79
N ASN A 21 -10.49 -6.65 -1.97
CA ASN A 21 -10.66 -5.86 -3.19
C ASN A 21 -9.64 -4.72 -3.32
N ASP A 22 -8.99 -4.35 -2.23
CA ASP A 22 -7.99 -3.29 -2.18
C ASP A 22 -6.56 -3.78 -2.45
N ARG A 23 -6.33 -5.10 -2.32
CA ARG A 23 -5.05 -5.73 -2.62
C ARG A 23 -4.55 -5.49 -4.06
N PRO A 24 -5.40 -5.57 -5.10
CA PRO A 24 -5.01 -5.20 -6.47
C PRO A 24 -4.53 -3.74 -6.60
N ILE A 25 -5.12 -2.81 -5.85
CA ILE A 25 -4.73 -1.39 -5.86
C ILE A 25 -3.32 -1.23 -5.27
N LEU A 26 -3.06 -1.87 -4.12
CA LEU A 26 -1.73 -1.90 -3.52
C LEU A 26 -0.70 -2.55 -4.46
N ARG A 27 -1.07 -3.66 -5.11
CA ARG A 27 -0.20 -4.36 -6.06
C ARG A 27 0.17 -3.48 -7.24
N ALA A 28 -0.79 -2.74 -7.80
CA ALA A 28 -0.54 -1.79 -8.87
C ALA A 28 0.38 -0.65 -8.42
N ALA A 29 0.16 -0.11 -7.22
CA ALA A 29 1.01 0.91 -6.62
C ALA A 29 2.46 0.44 -6.42
N LEU A 30 2.66 -0.77 -5.91
CA LEU A 30 3.97 -1.38 -5.76
C LEU A 30 4.64 -1.64 -7.11
N ALA A 31 3.89 -2.15 -8.10
CA ALA A 31 4.41 -2.39 -9.45
C ALA A 31 4.82 -1.10 -10.16
N ALA A 32 4.08 -0.01 -9.93
CA ALA A 32 4.40 1.32 -10.44
C ALA A 32 5.55 2.00 -9.69
N ASN A 33 6.05 1.42 -8.59
CA ASN A 33 7.09 2.00 -7.73
C ASN A 33 6.75 3.45 -7.31
N ILE A 34 5.50 3.70 -6.93
CA ILE A 34 5.09 5.02 -6.46
C ILE A 34 5.60 5.30 -5.04
N ASP A 35 5.92 6.56 -4.78
CA ASP A 35 6.34 7.00 -3.44
C ASP A 35 5.14 7.26 -2.52
N ILE A 36 4.03 7.77 -3.06
CA ILE A 36 2.87 8.23 -2.29
C ILE A 36 1.57 7.71 -2.90
N LEU A 37 0.72 7.10 -2.07
CA LEU A 37 -0.64 6.71 -2.41
C LEU A 37 -1.61 7.65 -1.68
N ILE A 38 -2.31 8.50 -2.44
CA ILE A 38 -3.32 9.41 -1.89
C ILE A 38 -4.66 8.69 -1.89
N THR A 39 -5.30 8.58 -0.71
CA THR A 39 -6.60 7.92 -0.59
C THR A 39 -7.43 8.50 0.58
N GLY A 40 -8.75 8.37 0.49
CA GLY A 40 -9.66 8.62 1.62
C GLY A 40 -10.10 7.34 2.32
N ASP A 41 -9.58 6.19 1.88
CA ASP A 41 -9.97 4.88 2.39
C ASP A 41 -9.27 4.57 3.73
N LYS A 42 -10.08 4.18 4.71
CA LYS A 42 -9.63 3.97 6.08
C LYS A 42 -8.77 2.71 6.23
N ASP A 43 -9.09 1.64 5.50
CA ASP A 43 -8.34 0.38 5.60
C ASP A 43 -6.91 0.56 5.06
N PHE A 44 -6.71 1.40 4.04
CA PHE A 44 -5.38 1.79 3.59
C PHE A 44 -4.65 2.66 4.60
N LEU A 45 -5.31 3.69 5.13
CA LEU A 45 -4.69 4.60 6.11
C LEU A 45 -4.27 3.89 7.39
N GLU A 46 -5.03 2.88 7.81
CA GLU A 46 -4.73 2.07 9.01
C GLU A 46 -3.90 0.81 8.72
N SER A 47 -3.52 0.56 7.46
CA SER A 47 -2.77 -0.64 7.06
C SER A 47 -1.35 -0.73 7.62
N GLY A 48 -0.79 0.38 8.12
CA GLY A 48 0.60 0.43 8.59
C GLY A 48 1.65 0.24 7.48
N ILE A 49 1.24 0.32 6.21
CA ILE A 49 2.14 0.27 5.06
C ILE A 49 2.88 1.60 4.94
N ASN A 50 4.21 1.55 5.04
CA ASN A 50 5.07 2.73 4.98
C ASN A 50 5.64 3.04 3.59
N ASN A 51 5.52 2.10 2.63
CA ASN A 51 6.03 2.26 1.27
C ASN A 51 5.15 1.49 0.28
N PRO A 52 4.33 2.15 -0.56
CA PRO A 52 4.18 3.62 -0.69
C PRO A 52 3.67 4.28 0.59
N LYS A 53 3.98 5.56 0.80
CA LYS A 53 3.43 6.36 1.90
C LYS A 53 1.95 6.62 1.63
N ILE A 54 1.08 6.17 2.50
CA ILE A 54 -0.36 6.36 2.36
C ILE A 54 -0.76 7.63 3.10
N VAL A 55 -1.44 8.55 2.42
CA VAL A 55 -1.87 9.83 2.99
C VAL A 55 -3.26 10.21 2.50
N THR A 56 -3.96 11.06 3.26
CA THR A 56 -5.18 11.71 2.78
C THR A 56 -4.89 12.82 1.78
N ALA A 57 -5.89 13.21 0.98
CA ALA A 57 -5.76 14.36 0.09
C ALA A 57 -5.45 15.65 0.85
N ALA A 58 -6.00 15.82 2.06
CA ALA A 58 -5.71 16.98 2.90
C ALA A 58 -4.26 16.98 3.38
N GLU A 59 -3.73 15.85 3.85
CA GLU A 59 -2.31 15.72 4.23
C GLU A 59 -1.40 15.95 3.03
N PHE A 60 -1.75 15.42 1.87
CA PHE A 60 -0.96 15.66 0.66
C PHE A 60 -0.81 17.14 0.32
N ILE A 61 -1.88 17.94 0.47
CA ILE A 61 -1.86 19.39 0.18
C ILE A 61 -1.14 20.20 1.27
N ASN A 62 -1.11 19.73 2.52
CA ASN A 62 -0.51 20.47 3.64
C ASN A 62 0.96 20.12 3.89
N ASP A 63 1.38 18.89 3.62
CA ASP A 63 2.70 18.36 3.95
C ASP A 63 3.66 18.23 2.74
N PHE A 64 3.18 18.51 1.52
CA PHE A 64 3.94 18.49 0.26
C PHE A 64 3.69 19.75 -0.57
#